data_AF-A0A1D6L7Q2-F1
#
_entry.id   AF-A0A1D6L7Q2-F1
#
_cell.length_a   1.000
_cell.length_b   1.000
_cell.length_c   1.000
_cell.angle_alpha   90.00
_cell.angle_beta   90.00
_cell.angle_gamma   90.00
#
_symmetry.space_group_name_H-M   'P 1'
#
loop_
_entity.id
_entity.type
_entity.pdbx_description
1 polymer ?
#
loop_
_entity_poly.entity_id
_entity_poly.type
_entity_poly.pdbx_seq_one_letter_code
_entity_poly.pdbx_strand_id
1 'polypeptide(L)'
;MVNEALQRVPNDNGDKYIDEVNQIRDSLAVMGNNSTAFSLPQPHLQRTKLCDMEDKELEPLYVKRREQLKQLVSSIVKPKIVQGRTLNGKDFVSFLQQILEALNKGEIPSTGSLVEIFNKAILDRCLKAYREKMDGLGLPVPVDKLQKLHEMANGDARILFDKQHFGKHHAAQSALKLEDDIKKVYRNLLLANEYQSSKLCEARFSECEDKMDHLQVLKLPSMAKFNAGFTHCNQSFVKECVGPAKESYERRMSKVCLLILNTVVMSVTKGLPVIMHLQPSFQRQTSLLLFLFLVAVILNFVSFHLSTTPHDEIQLLLYW
;
A
#
# COMPACT_ATOMS: atom_id res chain seq x y z
N MET A 1 -25.68 -1.93 36.72
CA MET A 1 -26.77 -1.13 36.11
C MET A 1 -26.45 -0.63 34.71
N VAL A 2 -25.59 0.38 34.48
CA VAL A 2 -25.37 0.91 33.10
C VAL A 2 -24.64 -0.10 32.20
N ASN A 3 -23.54 -0.66 32.69
CA ASN A 3 -22.76 -1.63 31.91
C ASN A 3 -23.58 -2.87 31.54
N GLU A 4 -24.42 -3.36 32.45
CA GLU A 4 -25.35 -4.47 32.20
C GLU A 4 -26.42 -4.09 31.17
N ALA A 5 -26.98 -2.88 31.22
CA ALA A 5 -28.01 -2.43 30.28
C ALA A 5 -27.47 -2.26 28.85
N LEU A 6 -26.17 -1.99 28.71
CA LEU A 6 -25.48 -1.85 27.43
C LEU A 6 -24.88 -3.17 26.90
N GLN A 7 -24.92 -4.27 27.68
CA GLN A 7 -24.48 -5.56 27.18
C GLN A 7 -25.40 -6.09 26.09
N ARG A 8 -24.80 -6.74 25.10
CA ARG A 8 -25.56 -7.45 24.07
C ARG A 8 -26.42 -8.54 24.71
N VAL A 9 -27.61 -8.72 24.15
CA VAL A 9 -28.46 -9.87 24.45
C VAL A 9 -28.09 -11.01 23.49
N PRO A 10 -27.87 -12.24 23.98
CA PRO A 10 -27.63 -13.40 23.13
C PRO A 10 -28.73 -13.59 22.09
N ASN A 11 -28.35 -13.94 20.86
CA ASN A 11 -29.26 -14.09 19.73
C ASN A 11 -29.04 -15.42 19.00
N ASP A 12 -29.11 -16.54 19.72
CA ASP A 12 -28.78 -17.87 19.19
C ASP A 12 -29.70 -18.33 18.06
N ASN A 13 -30.92 -17.75 17.99
CA ASN A 13 -31.94 -18.07 16.99
C ASN A 13 -31.95 -17.12 15.78
N GLY A 14 -31.08 -16.10 15.74
CA GLY A 14 -31.01 -15.13 14.65
C GLY A 14 -32.25 -14.22 14.53
N ASP A 15 -32.85 -13.82 15.65
CA ASP A 15 -33.96 -12.88 15.68
C ASP A 15 -33.51 -11.47 15.26
N LYS A 16 -34.08 -10.97 14.17
CA LYS A 16 -33.77 -9.65 13.62
C LYS A 16 -34.00 -8.51 14.62
N TYR A 17 -35.02 -8.59 15.48
CA TYR A 17 -35.29 -7.53 16.45
C TYR A 17 -34.22 -7.48 17.54
N ILE A 18 -33.67 -8.63 17.93
CA ILE A 18 -32.56 -8.68 18.88
C ILE A 18 -31.30 -8.07 18.25
N ASP A 19 -31.07 -8.30 16.96
CA ASP A 19 -29.97 -7.66 16.24
C ASP A 19 -30.13 -6.13 16.20
N GLU A 20 -31.33 -5.62 15.92
CA GLU A 20 -31.62 -4.18 15.94
C GLU A 20 -31.39 -3.58 17.35
N VAL A 21 -31.85 -4.26 18.41
CA VAL A 21 -31.61 -3.81 19.79
C VAL A 21 -30.12 -3.83 20.13
N ASN A 22 -29.39 -4.86 19.71
CA ASN A 22 -27.95 -4.95 19.93
C ASN A 22 -27.19 -3.87 19.17
N GLN A 23 -27.60 -3.51 17.95
CA GLN A 23 -27.04 -2.37 17.22
C GLN A 23 -27.21 -1.05 17.99
N ILE A 24 -28.37 -0.81 18.60
CA ILE A 24 -28.62 0.37 19.44
C ILE A 24 -27.69 0.35 20.66
N ARG A 25 -27.57 -0.79 21.35
CA ARG A 25 -26.70 -0.92 22.53
C ARG A 25 -25.23 -0.70 22.20
N ASP A 26 -24.75 -1.29 21.11
CA ASP A 26 -23.39 -1.09 20.64
C ASP A 26 -23.14 0.39 20.32
N SER A 27 -24.07 1.04 19.64
CA SER A 27 -24.00 2.47 19.33
C SER A 27 -23.90 3.33 20.59
N LEU A 28 -24.72 3.05 21.60
CA LEU A 28 -24.70 3.75 22.89
C LEU A 28 -23.41 3.49 23.68
N ALA A 29 -22.89 2.26 23.66
CA ALA A 29 -21.64 1.89 24.30
C ALA A 29 -20.42 2.61 23.67
N VAL A 30 -20.45 2.78 22.35
CA VAL A 30 -19.44 3.49 21.55
C VAL A 30 -19.51 5.01 21.76
N MET A 31 -20.70 5.58 21.96
CA MET A 31 -20.88 7.03 22.07
C MET A 31 -20.43 7.63 23.41
N GLY A 32 -20.42 6.84 24.49
CA GLY A 32 -20.15 7.34 25.85
C GLY A 32 -19.02 6.60 26.57
N ASN A 33 -17.88 7.25 26.79
CA ASN A 33 -16.78 6.67 27.56
C ASN A 33 -17.10 6.49 29.07
N ASN A 34 -17.96 7.36 29.62
CA ASN A 34 -18.30 7.43 31.04
C ASN A 34 -19.82 7.48 31.23
N SER A 35 -20.52 6.44 30.76
CA SER A 35 -21.97 6.35 30.89
C SER A 35 -22.37 6.19 32.36
N THR A 36 -23.18 7.12 32.86
CA THR A 36 -23.69 7.14 34.23
C THR A 36 -25.21 7.11 34.20
N ALA A 37 -25.85 6.38 35.11
CA ALA A 37 -27.30 6.42 35.29
C ALA A 37 -27.63 6.87 36.70
N PHE A 38 -28.70 7.66 36.81
CA PHE A 38 -29.23 8.16 38.07
C PHE A 38 -30.75 8.12 38.01
N SER A 39 -31.40 7.58 39.04
CA SER A 39 -32.86 7.50 39.11
C SER A 39 -33.44 8.61 39.98
N LEU A 40 -34.51 9.23 39.47
CA LEU A 40 -35.35 10.16 40.23
C LEU A 40 -36.72 9.51 40.45
N PRO A 41 -37.23 9.45 41.69
CA PRO A 41 -38.58 8.99 41.93
C PRO A 41 -39.60 9.98 41.39
N GLN A 42 -40.87 9.59 41.34
CA GLN A 42 -41.93 10.51 40.94
C GLN A 42 -42.02 11.68 41.95
N PRO A 43 -41.99 12.95 41.49
CA PRO A 43 -41.96 14.11 42.37
C PRO A 43 -43.28 14.38 43.09
N HIS A 44 -44.41 14.14 42.43
CA HIS A 44 -45.76 14.32 42.97
C HIS A 44 -46.79 13.60 42.06
N LEU A 45 -48.01 13.38 42.56
CA LEU A 45 -49.10 12.77 41.78
C LEU A 45 -49.66 13.73 40.70
N GLN A 46 -49.78 15.01 41.04
CA GLN A 46 -50.30 16.05 40.14
C GLN A 46 -49.20 16.60 39.21
N ARG A 47 -48.93 15.89 38.11
CA ARG A 47 -47.82 16.21 37.18
C ARG A 47 -47.94 17.57 36.47
N THR A 48 -49.15 18.08 36.28
CA THR A 48 -49.40 19.33 35.54
C THR A 48 -49.10 20.59 36.32
N LYS A 49 -48.92 20.49 37.65
CA LYS A 49 -48.69 21.64 38.55
C LYS A 49 -47.29 21.65 39.15
N LEU A 50 -46.38 20.81 38.67
CA LEU A 50 -45.03 20.65 39.26
C LEU A 50 -44.21 21.95 39.29
N CYS A 51 -44.42 22.86 38.34
CA CYS A 51 -43.68 24.13 38.28
C CYS A 51 -44.18 25.16 39.31
N ASP A 52 -45.42 25.00 39.78
CA ASP A 52 -46.06 25.92 40.73
C ASP A 52 -45.90 25.44 42.18
N MET A 53 -45.39 24.23 42.37
CA MET A 53 -45.21 23.60 43.67
C MET A 53 -43.88 24.00 44.31
N GLU A 54 -43.92 24.25 45.61
CA GLU A 54 -42.71 24.41 46.41
C GLU A 54 -42.11 23.04 46.79
N ASP A 55 -40.82 23.01 47.15
CA ASP A 55 -40.13 21.78 47.55
C ASP A 55 -40.80 21.04 48.71
N LYS A 56 -41.52 21.76 49.59
CA LYS A 56 -42.27 21.19 50.72
C LYS A 56 -43.50 20.37 50.28
N GLU A 57 -44.00 20.61 49.07
CA GLU A 57 -45.15 19.93 48.49
C GLU A 57 -44.72 18.72 47.63
N LEU A 58 -43.43 18.58 47.37
CA LEU A 58 -42.86 17.47 46.63
C LEU A 58 -42.52 16.30 47.55
N GLU A 59 -42.44 15.11 46.96
CA GLU A 59 -42.03 13.91 47.66
C GLU A 59 -40.62 14.10 48.28
N PRO A 60 -40.42 13.92 49.60
CA PRO A 60 -39.15 14.23 50.25
C PRO A 60 -37.96 13.45 49.67
N LEU A 61 -38.20 12.19 49.28
CA LEU A 61 -37.17 11.38 48.62
C LEU A 61 -36.79 11.94 47.25
N TYR A 62 -37.73 12.50 46.49
CA TYR A 62 -37.44 13.18 45.23
C TYR A 62 -36.54 14.38 45.44
N VAL A 63 -36.89 15.26 46.39
CA VAL A 63 -36.09 16.47 46.70
C VAL A 63 -34.67 16.08 47.08
N LYS A 64 -34.52 15.10 47.97
CA LYS A 64 -33.19 14.57 48.37
C LYS A 64 -32.40 14.01 47.17
N ARG A 65 -33.03 13.21 46.31
CA ARG A 65 -32.39 12.62 45.12
C ARG A 65 -32.04 13.68 44.07
N ARG A 66 -32.88 14.71 43.90
CA ARG A 66 -32.63 15.86 43.02
C ARG A 66 -31.39 16.63 43.46
N GLU A 67 -31.24 16.91 44.76
CA GLU A 67 -30.03 17.58 45.26
C GLU A 67 -28.77 16.72 45.09
N GLN A 68 -28.87 15.41 45.33
CA GLN A 68 -27.77 14.48 45.02
C GLN A 68 -27.40 14.48 43.53
N LEU A 69 -28.39 14.56 42.63
CA LEU A 69 -28.13 14.65 41.19
C LEU A 69 -27.39 15.94 40.83
N LYS A 70 -27.77 17.09 41.40
CA LYS A 70 -27.06 18.36 41.18
C LYS A 70 -25.59 18.27 41.60
N GLN A 71 -25.32 17.66 42.75
CA GLN A 71 -23.95 17.43 43.25
C GLN A 71 -23.17 16.49 42.32
N LEU A 72 -23.80 15.40 41.88
CA LEU A 72 -23.19 14.45 40.94
C LEU A 72 -22.86 15.11 39.60
N VAL A 73 -23.80 15.86 39.01
CA VAL A 73 -23.56 16.57 37.74
C VAL A 73 -22.41 17.57 37.90
N SER A 74 -22.39 18.32 39.00
CA SER A 74 -21.32 19.29 39.28
C SER A 74 -19.94 18.63 39.41
N SER A 75 -19.86 17.40 39.92
CA SER A 75 -18.57 16.70 40.09
C SER A 75 -18.04 16.05 38.80
N ILE A 76 -18.92 15.75 37.83
CA ILE A 76 -18.53 15.09 36.57
C ILE A 76 -18.42 16.03 35.37
N VAL A 77 -18.97 17.25 35.46
CA VAL A 77 -18.92 18.22 34.36
C VAL A 77 -17.48 18.55 33.99
N LYS A 78 -17.19 18.47 32.69
CA LYS A 78 -15.90 18.82 32.10
C LYS A 78 -16.12 19.83 30.97
N PRO A 79 -15.15 20.74 30.72
CA PRO A 79 -15.22 21.62 29.56
C PRO A 79 -15.37 20.83 28.26
N LYS A 80 -16.20 21.34 27.33
CA LYS A 80 -16.40 20.70 26.02
C LYS A 80 -15.12 20.85 25.20
N ILE A 81 -14.58 19.74 24.72
CA ILE A 81 -13.39 19.73 23.86
C ILE A 81 -13.80 19.36 22.44
N VAL A 82 -13.39 20.16 21.47
CA VAL A 82 -13.58 19.93 20.03
C VAL A 82 -12.22 20.13 19.35
N GLN A 83 -11.77 19.15 18.56
CA GLN A 83 -10.45 19.18 17.88
C GLN A 83 -9.27 19.50 18.83
N GLY A 84 -9.30 18.91 20.04
CA GLY A 84 -8.24 19.09 21.04
C GLY A 84 -8.24 20.45 21.75
N ARG A 85 -9.18 21.35 21.46
CA ARG A 85 -9.30 22.66 22.11
C ARG A 85 -10.58 22.75 22.95
N THR A 86 -10.49 23.45 24.08
CA THR A 86 -11.67 23.76 24.89
C THR A 86 -12.53 24.80 24.17
N LEU A 87 -13.81 24.48 24.00
CA LEU A 87 -14.78 25.29 23.27
C LEU A 87 -15.29 26.42 24.18
N ASN A 88 -15.00 27.68 23.83
CA ASN A 88 -15.58 28.84 24.49
C ASN A 88 -16.91 29.28 23.81
N GLY A 89 -17.57 30.30 24.33
CA GLY A 89 -18.85 30.77 23.78
C GLY A 89 -18.80 31.23 22.32
N LYS A 90 -17.72 31.92 21.91
CA LYS A 90 -17.54 32.36 20.51
C LYS A 90 -17.32 31.18 19.58
N ASP A 91 -16.44 30.25 19.99
CA ASP A 91 -16.16 29.04 19.22
C ASP A 91 -17.40 28.15 19.11
N PHE A 92 -18.20 28.07 20.17
CA PHE A 92 -19.45 27.33 20.17
C PHE A 92 -20.46 27.89 19.17
N VAL A 93 -20.64 29.21 19.12
CA VAL A 93 -21.55 29.86 18.15
C VAL A 93 -21.08 29.60 16.72
N SER A 94 -19.78 29.77 16.44
CA SER A 94 -19.22 29.49 15.12
C SER A 94 -19.38 28.03 14.72
N PHE A 95 -19.15 27.10 15.66
CA PHE A 95 -19.34 25.67 15.45
C PHE A 95 -20.81 25.33 15.17
N LEU A 96 -21.75 25.90 15.93
CA LEU A 96 -23.18 25.69 15.73
C LEU A 96 -23.63 26.20 14.35
N GLN A 97 -23.12 27.34 13.92
CA GLN A 97 -23.43 27.90 12.60
C GLN A 97 -22.96 26.98 11.46
N GLN A 98 -21.76 26.42 11.58
CA GLN A 98 -21.26 25.42 10.61
C GLN A 98 -22.16 24.18 10.54
N ILE A 99 -22.63 23.67 11.69
CA ILE A 99 -23.57 22.54 11.73
C ILE A 99 -24.89 22.91 11.04
N LEU A 100 -25.44 24.08 11.34
CA LEU A 100 -26.69 24.55 10.74
C LEU A 100 -26.58 24.72 9.23
N GLU A 101 -25.46 25.26 8.73
CA GLU A 101 -25.22 25.37 7.29
C GLU A 101 -25.16 23.99 6.61
N ALA A 102 -24.45 23.03 7.21
CA ALA A 102 -24.38 21.66 6.70
C ALA A 102 -25.75 20.97 6.70
N LEU A 103 -26.55 21.17 7.76
CA LEU A 103 -27.93 20.68 7.83
C LEU A 103 -28.80 21.29 6.72
N ASN A 104 -28.75 22.61 6.55
CA ASN A 104 -29.58 23.34 5.59
C ASN A 104 -29.22 23.02 4.13
N LYS A 105 -27.96 22.67 3.85
CA LYS A 105 -27.51 22.23 2.52
C LYS A 105 -27.83 20.76 2.23
N GLY A 106 -28.38 20.01 3.19
CA GLY A 106 -28.63 18.57 3.04
C GLY A 106 -27.34 17.73 3.01
N GLU A 107 -26.21 18.29 3.47
CA GLU A 107 -24.93 17.57 3.54
C GLU A 107 -24.91 16.54 4.68
N ILE A 108 -25.87 16.63 5.60
CA ILE A 108 -26.14 15.63 6.64
C ILE A 108 -27.32 14.75 6.19
N PRO A 109 -27.09 13.54 5.65
CA PRO A 109 -28.16 12.59 5.37
C PRO A 109 -28.91 12.25 6.65
N SER A 110 -30.24 12.20 6.55
CA SER A 110 -31.17 11.90 7.64
C SER A 110 -31.01 10.51 8.27
N THR A 111 -30.19 9.64 7.68
CA THR A 111 -30.00 8.23 8.07
C THR A 111 -28.54 7.81 8.26
N GLY A 112 -27.59 8.74 8.40
CA GLY A 112 -26.16 8.44 8.61
C GLY A 112 -25.63 8.86 9.99
N SER A 113 -24.54 8.25 10.45
CA SER A 113 -23.84 8.71 11.66
C SER A 113 -23.23 10.10 11.40
N LEU A 114 -23.59 11.09 12.22
CA LEU A 114 -23.03 12.45 12.16
C LEU A 114 -21.50 12.44 12.12
N VAL A 115 -20.88 11.50 12.83
CA VAL A 115 -19.42 11.38 12.88
C VAL A 115 -18.84 10.96 11.52
N GLU A 116 -19.50 10.08 10.77
CA GLU A 116 -19.05 9.68 9.43
C GLU A 116 -19.08 10.84 8.43
N ILE A 117 -20.08 11.71 8.54
CA ILE A 117 -20.23 12.89 7.69
C ILE A 117 -19.10 13.88 7.95
N PHE A 118 -18.84 14.20 9.22
CA PHE A 118 -17.73 15.09 9.59
C PHE A 118 -16.36 14.48 9.23
N ASN A 119 -16.21 13.17 9.36
CA ASN A 119 -14.96 12.49 9.00
C ASN A 119 -14.76 12.35 7.49
N LYS A 120 -15.82 12.34 6.66
CA LYS A 120 -15.70 12.20 5.20
C LYS A 120 -14.78 13.27 4.59
N ALA A 121 -14.99 14.55 4.90
CA ALA A 121 -14.16 15.63 4.39
C ALA A 121 -12.70 15.58 4.92
N ILE A 122 -12.47 14.89 6.04
CA ILE A 122 -11.12 14.65 6.59
C ILE A 122 -10.47 13.50 5.84
N LEU A 123 -11.19 12.41 5.59
CA LEU A 123 -10.74 11.27 4.80
C LEU A 123 -10.32 11.70 3.40
N ASP A 124 -11.15 12.50 2.73
CA ASP A 124 -10.86 13.02 1.39
C ASP A 124 -9.58 13.87 1.37
N ARG A 125 -9.36 14.70 2.40
CA ARG A 125 -8.12 15.49 2.54
C ARG A 125 -6.90 14.62 2.82
N CYS A 126 -7.02 13.60 3.68
CA CYS A 126 -5.93 12.68 3.98
C CYS A 126 -5.54 11.87 2.73
N LEU A 127 -6.53 11.36 2.00
CA LEU A 127 -6.32 10.62 0.76
C LEU A 127 -5.71 11.51 -0.33
N LYS A 128 -6.12 12.77 -0.42
CA LYS A 128 -5.52 13.75 -1.33
C LYS A 128 -4.05 13.99 -1.01
N ALA A 129 -3.71 14.26 0.25
CA ALA A 129 -2.32 14.45 0.68
C ALA A 129 -1.44 13.22 0.40
N TYR A 130 -1.99 12.01 0.61
CA TYR A 130 -1.33 10.77 0.23
C TYR A 130 -1.06 10.70 -1.28
N ARG A 131 -2.07 10.99 -2.13
CA ARG A 131 -1.93 10.98 -3.59
C ARG A 131 -0.88 11.97 -4.07
N GLU A 132 -0.95 13.23 -3.62
CA GLU A 132 0.01 14.27 -4.00
C GLU A 132 1.45 13.86 -3.67
N LYS A 133 1.66 13.18 -2.54
CA LYS A 133 2.98 12.68 -2.16
C LYS A 133 3.44 11.52 -3.03
N MET A 134 2.54 10.62 -3.42
CA MET A 134 2.85 9.49 -4.29
C MET A 134 3.04 9.89 -5.76
N ASP A 135 2.26 10.84 -6.26
CA ASP A 135 2.32 11.36 -7.64
C ASP A 135 3.64 12.11 -7.92
N GLY A 136 4.33 12.56 -6.87
CA GLY A 136 5.67 13.13 -6.98
C GLY A 136 6.74 12.13 -7.48
N LEU A 137 6.47 10.82 -7.48
CA LEU A 137 7.35 9.83 -8.09
C LEU A 137 7.03 9.72 -9.59
N GLY A 138 7.96 10.17 -10.43
CA GLY A 138 7.94 9.82 -11.85
C GLY A 138 8.16 8.32 -12.05
N LEU A 139 7.13 7.59 -12.45
CA LEU A 139 7.20 6.15 -12.77
C LEU A 139 7.89 5.93 -14.13
N PRO A 140 8.63 4.81 -14.32
CA PRO A 140 8.79 3.69 -13.39
C PRO A 140 9.93 3.88 -12.36
N VAL A 141 9.80 3.23 -11.21
CA VAL A 141 10.79 3.24 -10.12
C VAL A 141 10.99 1.84 -9.53
N PRO A 142 12.12 1.58 -8.85
CA PRO A 142 12.31 0.34 -8.09
C PRO A 142 11.23 0.14 -7.03
N VAL A 143 10.82 -1.12 -6.82
CA VAL A 143 9.74 -1.48 -5.88
C VAL A 143 10.05 -1.00 -4.46
N ASP A 144 11.28 -1.18 -3.99
CA ASP A 144 11.70 -0.74 -2.65
C ASP A 144 11.56 0.76 -2.45
N LYS A 145 11.83 1.55 -3.50
CA LYS A 145 11.70 3.01 -3.44
C LYS A 145 10.24 3.42 -3.38
N LEU A 146 9.38 2.76 -4.16
CA LEU A 146 7.94 2.97 -4.15
C LEU A 146 7.32 2.59 -2.80
N GLN A 147 7.74 1.46 -2.23
CA GLN A 147 7.28 0.98 -0.93
C GLN A 147 7.70 1.92 0.20
N LYS A 148 8.96 2.37 0.24
CA LYS A 148 9.42 3.34 1.25
C LYS A 148 8.60 4.63 1.23
N LEU A 149 8.31 5.17 0.05
CA LEU A 149 7.49 6.37 -0.03
C LEU A 149 6.04 6.11 0.39
N HIS A 150 5.48 4.96 0.02
CA HIS A 150 4.15 4.55 0.46
C HIS A 150 4.05 4.51 2.00
N GLU A 151 5.01 3.87 2.67
CA GLU A 151 5.05 3.77 4.13
C GLU A 151 5.11 5.16 4.78
N MET A 152 5.97 6.04 4.28
CA MET A 152 6.07 7.42 4.75
C MET A 152 4.77 8.22 4.52
N ALA A 153 4.20 8.17 3.31
CA ALA A 153 2.99 8.92 2.97
C ALA A 153 1.76 8.40 3.72
N ASN A 154 1.67 7.09 3.96
CA ASN A 154 0.63 6.48 4.78
C ASN A 154 0.76 6.92 6.25
N GLY A 155 2.00 6.93 6.80
CA GLY A 155 2.27 7.46 8.14
C GLY A 155 1.82 8.92 8.29
N ASP A 156 2.15 9.77 7.33
CA ASP A 156 1.74 11.18 7.34
C ASP A 156 0.22 11.36 7.24
N ALA A 157 -0.45 10.56 6.40
CA ALA A 157 -1.90 10.58 6.27
C ALA A 157 -2.59 10.16 7.58
N ARG A 158 -2.04 9.17 8.30
CA ARG A 158 -2.53 8.75 9.63
C ARG A 158 -2.37 9.85 10.67
N ILE A 159 -1.19 10.48 10.73
CA ILE A 159 -0.93 11.61 11.64
C ILE A 159 -1.89 12.77 11.36
N LEU A 160 -2.19 13.04 10.08
CA LEU A 160 -3.13 14.07 9.68
C LEU A 160 -4.56 13.74 10.12
N PHE A 161 -4.97 12.49 9.95
CA PHE A 161 -6.27 11.98 10.37
C PHE A 161 -6.46 12.08 11.89
N ASP A 162 -5.49 11.59 12.67
CA ASP A 162 -5.48 11.58 14.14
C ASP A 162 -5.65 12.98 14.74
N LYS A 163 -5.13 14.01 14.06
CA LYS A 163 -5.24 15.41 14.51
C LYS A 163 -6.62 16.01 14.29
N GLN A 164 -7.39 15.52 13.33
CA GLN A 164 -8.58 16.21 12.83
C GLN A 164 -9.88 15.43 13.03
N HIS A 165 -9.82 14.11 13.18
CA HIS A 165 -11.00 13.27 13.19
C HIS A 165 -11.95 13.59 14.36
N PHE A 166 -13.23 13.40 14.11
CA PHE A 166 -14.29 13.51 15.09
C PHE A 166 -14.68 12.13 15.62
N GLY A 167 -15.07 12.09 16.91
CA GLY A 167 -15.60 10.91 17.60
C GLY A 167 -14.55 9.82 17.90
N LYS A 168 -14.21 9.61 19.18
CA LYS A 168 -13.15 8.67 19.59
C LYS A 168 -13.35 7.23 19.10
N HIS A 169 -14.57 6.71 19.15
CA HIS A 169 -14.85 5.31 18.80
C HIS A 169 -15.26 5.11 17.33
N HIS A 170 -16.00 6.04 16.70
CA HIS A 170 -16.23 6.04 15.24
C HIS A 170 -14.98 6.43 14.41
N ALA A 171 -13.96 7.02 15.04
CA ALA A 171 -12.64 7.21 14.44
C ALA A 171 -12.00 5.88 14.05
N ALA A 172 -12.23 4.79 14.78
CA ALA A 172 -11.68 3.47 14.43
C ALA A 172 -12.21 2.97 13.08
N GLN A 173 -13.53 3.06 12.84
CA GLN A 173 -14.15 2.67 11.58
C GLN A 173 -13.72 3.61 10.43
N SER A 174 -13.65 4.90 10.70
CA SER A 174 -13.18 5.89 9.72
C SER A 174 -11.69 5.68 9.38
N ALA A 175 -10.86 5.32 10.35
CA ALA A 175 -9.44 4.99 10.16
C ALA A 175 -9.27 3.72 9.32
N LEU A 176 -10.06 2.68 9.57
CA LEU A 176 -10.09 1.47 8.74
C LEU A 176 -10.46 1.80 7.29
N LYS A 177 -11.44 2.69 7.09
CA LYS A 177 -11.82 3.16 5.76
C LYS A 177 -10.69 3.91 5.05
N LEU A 178 -9.98 4.80 5.76
CA LEU A 178 -8.79 5.48 5.22
C LEU A 178 -7.73 4.46 4.76
N GLU A 179 -7.48 3.44 5.58
CA GLU A 179 -6.49 2.41 5.28
C GLU A 179 -6.88 1.59 4.04
N ASP A 180 -8.16 1.23 3.89
CA ASP A 180 -8.66 0.52 2.72
C ASP A 180 -8.54 1.37 1.43
N ASP A 181 -8.88 2.65 1.51
CA ASP A 181 -8.78 3.56 0.36
C ASP A 181 -7.32 3.83 -0.04
N ILE A 182 -6.40 3.97 0.93
CA ILE A 182 -4.96 4.04 0.67
C ILE A 182 -4.45 2.76 -0.01
N LYS A 183 -4.88 1.58 0.47
CA LYS A 183 -4.52 0.29 -0.13
C LYS A 183 -4.99 0.17 -1.59
N LYS A 184 -6.18 0.69 -1.92
CA LYS A 184 -6.67 0.72 -3.31
C LYS A 184 -5.80 1.62 -4.19
N VAL A 185 -5.49 2.83 -3.75
CA VAL A 185 -4.61 3.75 -4.50
C VAL A 185 -3.22 3.14 -4.69
N TYR A 186 -2.64 2.54 -3.65
CA TYR A 186 -1.33 1.90 -3.73
C TYR A 186 -1.29 0.74 -4.72
N ARG A 187 -2.31 -0.13 -4.72
CA ARG A 187 -2.44 -1.22 -5.71
C ARG A 187 -2.45 -0.69 -7.15
N ASN A 188 -3.18 0.39 -7.41
CA ASN A 188 -3.20 1.01 -8.73
C ASN A 188 -1.83 1.56 -9.14
N LEU A 189 -1.08 2.16 -8.19
CA LEU A 189 0.28 2.65 -8.44
C LEU A 189 1.26 1.51 -8.74
N LEU A 190 1.16 0.37 -8.06
CA LEU A 190 1.98 -0.81 -8.35
C LEU A 190 1.75 -1.31 -9.79
N LEU A 191 0.49 -1.43 -10.20
CA LEU A 191 0.12 -1.83 -11.56
C LEU A 191 0.64 -0.83 -12.60
N ALA A 192 0.48 0.47 -12.34
CA ALA A 192 1.00 1.51 -13.23
C ALA A 192 2.53 1.48 -13.33
N ASN A 193 3.22 1.24 -12.20
CA ASN A 193 4.68 1.13 -12.16
C ASN A 193 5.17 -0.09 -12.97
N GLU A 194 4.50 -1.23 -12.82
CA GLU A 194 4.80 -2.44 -13.57
C GLU A 194 4.58 -2.27 -15.07
N TYR A 195 3.47 -1.63 -15.45
CA TYR A 195 3.17 -1.32 -16.84
C TYR A 195 4.24 -0.41 -17.47
N GLN A 196 4.59 0.70 -16.81
CA GLN A 196 5.59 1.63 -17.33
C GLN A 196 6.99 1.00 -17.38
N SER A 197 7.34 0.19 -16.37
CA SER A 197 8.60 -0.55 -16.34
C SER A 197 8.68 -1.55 -17.50
N SER A 198 7.62 -2.32 -17.72
CA SER A 198 7.55 -3.29 -18.82
C SER A 198 7.66 -2.60 -20.17
N LYS A 199 6.93 -1.49 -20.37
CA LYS A 199 6.98 -0.71 -21.61
C LYS A 199 8.37 -0.14 -21.89
N LEU A 200 9.02 0.42 -20.87
CA LEU A 200 10.38 0.96 -20.98
C LEU A 200 11.40 -0.13 -21.32
N CYS A 201 11.36 -1.24 -20.58
CA CYS A 201 12.33 -2.32 -20.73
C CYS A 201 12.13 -3.10 -22.04
N GLU A 202 10.89 -3.33 -22.49
CA GLU A 202 10.63 -3.92 -23.81
C GLU A 202 11.17 -3.01 -24.92
N ALA A 203 10.91 -1.70 -24.88
CA ALA A 203 11.44 -0.78 -25.89
C ALA A 203 12.97 -0.80 -25.98
N ARG A 204 13.67 -0.85 -24.84
CA ARG A 204 15.14 -0.98 -24.81
C ARG A 204 15.64 -2.34 -25.25
N PHE A 205 14.88 -3.39 -24.94
CA PHE A 205 15.18 -4.74 -25.37
C PHE A 205 15.07 -4.86 -26.90
N SER A 206 13.96 -4.41 -27.49
CA SER A 206 13.76 -4.42 -28.95
C SER A 206 14.80 -3.57 -29.68
N GLU A 207 15.13 -2.38 -29.17
CA GLU A 207 16.18 -1.54 -29.77
C GLU A 207 17.54 -2.26 -29.79
N CYS A 208 17.83 -3.07 -28.77
CA CYS A 208 19.03 -3.88 -28.77
C CYS A 208 18.94 -5.06 -29.75
N GLU A 209 17.83 -5.79 -29.78
CA GLU A 209 17.62 -6.88 -30.75
C GLU A 209 17.80 -6.39 -32.19
N ASP A 210 17.17 -5.28 -32.56
CA ASP A 210 17.29 -4.68 -33.90
C ASP A 210 18.76 -4.36 -34.25
N LYS A 211 19.53 -3.81 -33.29
CA LYS A 211 20.96 -3.53 -33.48
C LYS A 211 21.77 -4.82 -33.66
N MET A 212 21.47 -5.85 -32.90
CA MET A 212 22.17 -7.13 -32.96
C MET A 212 21.86 -7.90 -34.25
N ASP A 213 20.61 -7.86 -34.71
CA ASP A 213 20.20 -8.46 -35.98
C ASP A 213 20.84 -7.73 -37.17
N HIS A 214 20.91 -6.40 -37.13
CA HIS A 214 21.61 -5.64 -38.16
C HIS A 214 23.09 -6.03 -38.27
N LEU A 215 23.76 -6.26 -37.12
CA LEU A 215 25.15 -6.70 -37.09
C LEU A 215 25.35 -8.13 -37.62
N GLN A 216 24.35 -9.02 -37.54
CA GLN A 216 24.42 -10.39 -38.08
C GLN A 216 24.31 -10.44 -39.61
N VAL A 217 23.59 -9.51 -40.24
CA VAL A 217 23.37 -9.50 -41.71
C VAL A 217 24.61 -8.99 -42.47
N LEU A 218 25.53 -8.30 -41.80
CA LEU A 218 26.79 -7.86 -42.41
C LEU A 218 27.63 -9.08 -42.81
N LYS A 219 28.06 -9.17 -44.08
CA LYS A 219 28.77 -10.34 -44.64
C LYS A 219 30.01 -10.79 -43.86
N LEU A 220 30.65 -9.90 -43.09
CA LEU A 220 31.80 -10.16 -42.22
C LEU A 220 31.78 -9.20 -41.01
N PRO A 221 30.96 -9.44 -39.98
CA PRO A 221 31.06 -8.70 -38.73
C PRO A 221 32.30 -9.25 -38.00
N SER A 222 33.36 -8.45 -37.87
CA SER A 222 34.48 -8.84 -37.00
C SER A 222 33.95 -9.10 -35.58
N MET A 223 34.40 -10.16 -34.92
CA MET A 223 33.98 -10.48 -33.54
C MET A 223 34.10 -9.28 -32.59
N ALA A 224 35.09 -8.41 -32.82
CA ALA A 224 35.26 -7.16 -32.07
C ALA A 224 34.05 -6.19 -32.17
N LYS A 225 33.47 -6.02 -33.37
CA LYS A 225 32.30 -5.14 -33.60
C LYS A 225 31.04 -5.70 -32.96
N PHE A 226 30.84 -7.02 -33.05
CA PHE A 226 29.74 -7.70 -32.39
C PHE A 226 29.83 -7.58 -30.86
N ASN A 227 31.00 -7.86 -30.29
CA ASN A 227 31.24 -7.74 -28.83
C ASN A 227 31.11 -6.31 -28.33
N ALA A 228 31.54 -5.31 -29.11
CA ALA A 228 31.36 -3.90 -28.78
C ALA A 228 29.88 -3.49 -28.79
N GLY A 229 29.13 -3.92 -29.81
CA GLY A 229 27.68 -3.69 -29.89
C GLY A 229 26.93 -4.32 -28.73
N PHE A 230 27.27 -5.57 -28.39
CA PHE A 230 26.70 -6.28 -27.24
C PHE A 230 26.98 -5.58 -25.91
N THR A 231 28.24 -5.19 -25.68
CA THR A 231 28.64 -4.50 -24.44
C THR A 231 27.89 -3.17 -24.30
N HIS A 232 27.76 -2.42 -25.40
CA HIS A 232 27.01 -1.17 -25.42
C HIS A 232 25.52 -1.39 -25.10
N CYS A 233 24.90 -2.39 -25.74
CA CYS A 233 23.54 -2.83 -25.46
C CYS A 233 23.32 -3.14 -23.98
N ASN A 234 24.15 -4.03 -23.41
CA ASN A 234 24.03 -4.46 -22.03
C ASN A 234 24.19 -3.29 -21.04
N GLN A 235 25.16 -2.41 -21.29
CA GLN A 235 25.36 -1.21 -20.48
C GLN A 235 24.17 -0.24 -20.56
N SER A 236 23.63 0.02 -21.75
CA SER A 236 22.47 0.90 -21.90
C SER A 236 21.23 0.29 -21.25
N PHE A 237 21.04 -1.02 -21.39
CA PHE A 237 19.90 -1.75 -20.85
C PHE A 237 19.91 -1.69 -19.32
N VAL A 238 21.03 -2.07 -18.68
CA VAL A 238 21.16 -2.06 -17.21
C VAL A 238 20.96 -0.65 -16.63
N LYS A 239 21.41 0.38 -17.36
CA LYS A 239 21.30 1.78 -16.94
C LYS A 239 19.89 2.35 -17.10
N GLU A 240 19.20 2.01 -18.18
CA GLU A 240 17.97 2.71 -18.59
C GLU A 240 16.69 1.91 -18.31
N CYS A 241 16.76 0.58 -18.25
CA CYS A 241 15.64 -0.23 -17.78
C CYS A 241 15.56 -0.18 -16.24
N VAL A 242 14.43 0.27 -15.73
CA VAL A 242 14.19 0.52 -14.30
C VAL A 242 12.82 -0.03 -13.90
N GLY A 243 12.71 -0.51 -12.66
CA GLY A 243 11.46 -0.98 -12.07
C GLY A 243 11.32 -2.50 -12.06
N PRO A 244 10.13 -3.02 -11.72
CA PRO A 244 9.91 -4.45 -11.47
C PRO A 244 10.18 -5.35 -12.69
N ALA A 245 10.05 -4.83 -13.92
CA ALA A 245 10.26 -5.64 -15.11
C ALA A 245 11.74 -5.94 -15.38
N LYS A 246 12.67 -5.17 -14.79
CA LYS A 246 14.10 -5.21 -15.12
C LYS A 246 14.69 -6.61 -15.09
N GLU A 247 14.54 -7.32 -13.98
CA GLU A 247 15.15 -8.62 -13.78
C GLU A 247 14.67 -9.66 -14.82
N SER A 248 13.39 -9.60 -15.20
CA SER A 248 12.81 -10.47 -16.22
C SER A 248 13.45 -10.23 -17.60
N TYR A 249 13.60 -8.96 -17.98
CA TYR A 249 14.22 -8.58 -19.25
C TYR A 249 15.74 -8.79 -19.27
N GLU A 250 16.44 -8.62 -18.15
CA GLU A 250 17.88 -8.97 -18.05
C GLU A 250 18.10 -10.46 -18.32
N ARG A 251 17.22 -11.33 -17.79
CA ARG A 251 17.22 -12.76 -18.07
C ARG A 251 16.91 -13.08 -19.54
N ARG A 252 15.95 -12.36 -20.17
CA ARG A 252 15.66 -12.50 -21.61
C ARG A 252 16.87 -12.11 -22.47
N MET A 253 17.49 -10.97 -22.17
CA MET A 253 18.66 -10.46 -22.91
C MET A 253 19.82 -11.44 -22.87
N SER A 254 20.11 -12.00 -21.69
CA SER A 254 21.16 -13.00 -21.52
C SER A 254 20.93 -14.26 -22.38
N LYS A 255 19.68 -14.72 -22.49
CA LYS A 255 19.32 -15.90 -23.31
C LYS A 255 19.46 -15.64 -24.81
N VAL A 256 18.93 -14.51 -25.30
CA VAL A 256 19.02 -14.14 -26.72
C VAL A 256 20.48 -13.99 -27.13
N CYS A 257 21.31 -13.41 -26.27
CA CYS A 257 22.74 -13.26 -26.54
C CYS A 257 23.46 -14.60 -26.61
N LEU A 258 23.12 -15.56 -25.74
CA LEU A 258 23.68 -16.92 -25.81
C LEU A 258 23.32 -17.61 -27.15
N LEU A 259 22.09 -17.42 -27.63
CA LEU A 259 21.61 -17.99 -28.89
C LEU A 259 22.32 -17.36 -30.10
N ILE A 260 22.43 -16.02 -30.14
CA ILE A 260 23.07 -15.32 -31.26
C ILE A 260 24.57 -15.65 -31.31
N LEU A 261 25.25 -15.71 -30.16
CA LEU A 261 26.67 -16.07 -30.10
C LEU A 261 26.92 -17.47 -30.70
N ASN A 262 26.07 -18.45 -30.36
CA ASN A 262 26.15 -19.81 -30.92
C ASN A 262 25.92 -19.83 -32.44
N THR A 263 24.99 -19.03 -32.97
CA THR A 263 24.70 -18.92 -34.41
C THR A 263 25.87 -18.30 -35.18
N VAL A 264 26.48 -17.25 -34.63
CA VAL A 264 27.63 -16.57 -35.24
C VAL A 264 28.86 -17.48 -35.26
N VAL A 265 29.15 -18.20 -34.16
CA VAL A 265 30.24 -19.20 -34.10
C VAL A 265 30.02 -20.34 -35.09
N MET A 266 28.78 -20.83 -35.23
CA MET A 266 28.43 -21.85 -36.24
C MET A 266 28.59 -21.35 -37.68
N SER A 267 28.34 -20.07 -37.94
CA SER A 267 28.47 -19.47 -39.28
C SER A 267 29.93 -19.23 -39.67
N VAL A 268 30.77 -18.81 -38.72
CA VAL A 268 32.22 -18.66 -38.93
C VAL A 268 32.90 -20.02 -39.18
N THR A 269 32.46 -21.07 -38.48
CA THR A 269 33.00 -22.44 -38.69
C THR A 269 32.55 -23.07 -40.00
N LYS A 270 31.33 -22.75 -40.49
CA LYS A 270 30.85 -23.17 -41.81
C LYS A 270 31.45 -22.37 -42.98
N GLY A 271 32.01 -21.19 -42.70
CA GLY A 271 32.63 -20.30 -43.68
C GLY A 271 34.11 -20.58 -43.99
N LEU A 272 34.75 -21.58 -43.37
CA LEU A 272 36.04 -22.08 -43.86
C LEU A 272 35.81 -23.04 -45.03
N PRO A 273 36.17 -22.67 -46.28
CA PRO A 273 36.26 -23.67 -47.33
C PRO A 273 37.40 -24.62 -46.96
N VAL A 274 37.08 -25.90 -46.86
CA VAL A 274 38.06 -26.99 -46.89
C VAL A 274 38.70 -26.96 -48.28
N ILE A 275 39.76 -26.16 -48.44
CA ILE A 275 40.72 -26.35 -49.54
C ILE A 275 41.70 -27.41 -49.05
N MET A 276 41.31 -28.67 -49.19
CA MET A 276 42.23 -29.80 -49.19
C MET A 276 42.13 -30.50 -50.53
N HIS A 277 42.85 -29.97 -51.51
CA HIS A 277 43.36 -30.76 -52.62
C HIS A 277 44.86 -30.53 -52.73
N LEU A 278 45.63 -31.32 -52.00
CA LEU A 278 46.93 -31.83 -52.41
C LEU A 278 47.32 -33.04 -51.54
N GLN A 279 47.91 -33.99 -52.25
CA GLN A 279 48.30 -35.37 -51.93
C GLN A 279 49.15 -35.58 -50.65
N PRO A 280 49.39 -36.85 -50.25
CA PRO A 280 49.36 -37.30 -48.86
C PRO A 280 50.76 -37.44 -48.28
N SER A 281 51.02 -36.81 -47.13
CA SER A 281 52.10 -37.22 -46.21
C SER A 281 52.21 -36.30 -44.98
N PHE A 282 51.12 -35.95 -44.27
CA PHE A 282 51.29 -35.34 -42.93
C PHE A 282 50.05 -35.49 -42.05
N GLN A 283 49.60 -36.73 -41.87
CA GLN A 283 48.39 -37.05 -41.10
C GLN A 283 48.77 -37.59 -39.72
N ARG A 284 49.09 -36.70 -38.76
CA ARG A 284 48.95 -36.98 -37.32
C ARG A 284 49.11 -35.80 -36.35
N GLN A 285 49.68 -34.66 -36.75
CA GLN A 285 49.96 -33.55 -35.80
C GLN A 285 48.93 -32.41 -35.79
N THR A 286 48.13 -32.23 -36.83
CA THR A 286 47.18 -31.10 -36.93
C THR A 286 45.85 -31.31 -36.19
N SER A 287 45.45 -32.56 -35.93
CA SER A 287 44.21 -32.87 -35.19
C SER A 287 44.33 -32.53 -33.69
N LEU A 288 45.51 -32.72 -33.09
CA LEU A 288 45.73 -32.44 -31.67
C LEU A 288 45.72 -30.94 -31.36
N LEU A 289 46.28 -30.12 -32.26
CA LEU A 289 46.32 -28.66 -32.13
C LEU A 289 44.92 -28.03 -32.26
N LEU A 290 44.09 -28.52 -33.18
CA LEU A 290 42.71 -28.04 -33.31
C LEU A 290 41.86 -28.42 -32.09
N PHE A 291 42.06 -29.63 -31.56
CA PHE A 291 41.37 -30.10 -30.37
C PHE A 291 41.81 -29.35 -29.11
N LEU A 292 43.11 -29.09 -28.95
CA LEU A 292 43.65 -28.28 -27.86
C LEU A 292 43.19 -26.81 -27.94
N PHE A 293 43.02 -26.25 -29.15
CA PHE A 293 42.50 -24.90 -29.33
C PHE A 293 41.01 -24.81 -28.95
N LEU A 294 40.20 -25.79 -29.36
CA LEU A 294 38.79 -25.88 -28.96
C LEU A 294 38.63 -26.10 -27.45
N VAL A 295 39.45 -26.96 -26.84
CA VAL A 295 39.44 -27.19 -25.39
C VAL A 295 39.91 -25.94 -24.62
N ALA A 296 40.90 -25.19 -25.13
CA ALA A 296 41.36 -23.94 -24.53
C ALA A 296 40.34 -22.79 -24.63
N VAL A 297 39.59 -22.71 -25.73
CA VAL A 297 38.50 -21.74 -25.89
C VAL A 297 37.34 -22.07 -24.96
N ILE A 298 36.98 -23.35 -24.81
CA ILE A 298 35.92 -23.81 -23.90
C ILE A 298 36.34 -23.61 -22.43
N LEU A 299 37.59 -23.92 -22.05
CA LEU A 299 38.09 -23.74 -20.68
C LEU A 299 38.22 -22.25 -20.27
N ASN A 300 38.62 -21.36 -21.18
CA ASN A 300 38.61 -19.92 -20.92
C ASN A 300 37.19 -19.36 -20.78
N PHE A 301 36.21 -19.92 -21.49
CA PHE A 301 34.80 -19.52 -21.40
C PHE A 301 34.17 -19.94 -20.07
N VAL A 302 34.55 -21.10 -19.52
CA VAL A 302 34.08 -21.58 -18.21
C VAL A 302 34.73 -20.78 -17.05
N SER A 303 36.00 -20.38 -17.17
CA SER A 303 36.67 -19.56 -16.14
C SER A 303 36.08 -18.15 -16.00
N PHE A 304 35.56 -17.57 -17.09
CA PHE A 304 34.95 -16.24 -17.04
C PHE A 304 33.59 -16.21 -16.32
N HIS A 305 32.89 -17.36 -16.25
CA HIS A 305 31.58 -17.47 -15.61
C HIS A 305 31.64 -17.75 -14.09
N LEU A 306 32.82 -18.07 -13.53
CA LEU A 306 32.98 -18.38 -12.10
C LEU A 306 33.51 -17.23 -11.23
N SER A 307 33.81 -16.05 -11.79
CA SER A 307 34.49 -14.98 -11.03
C SER A 307 33.59 -13.81 -10.59
N THR A 308 32.30 -14.02 -10.35
CA THR A 308 31.44 -13.00 -9.72
C THR A 308 30.37 -13.60 -8.81
N THR A 309 30.77 -14.10 -7.64
CA THR A 309 30.02 -14.00 -6.37
C THR A 309 30.93 -14.40 -5.18
N PRO A 310 31.11 -13.55 -4.14
CA PRO A 310 31.59 -13.99 -2.84
C PRO A 310 30.40 -14.32 -1.91
N HIS A 311 30.58 -15.37 -1.09
CA HIS A 311 29.71 -15.83 0.00
C HIS A 311 28.32 -16.40 -0.37
N ASP A 312 28.18 -17.73 -0.31
CA ASP A 312 27.48 -18.40 0.80
C ASP A 312 27.59 -19.94 0.68
N GLU A 313 27.71 -20.59 1.83
CA GLU A 313 27.93 -22.02 2.04
C GLU A 313 26.81 -22.89 1.43
N ILE A 314 27.18 -23.97 0.73
CA ILE A 314 26.24 -25.07 0.42
C ILE A 314 26.88 -26.39 0.83
N GLN A 315 26.30 -26.98 1.88
CA GLN A 315 26.51 -28.36 2.31
C GLN A 315 26.12 -29.34 1.19
N LEU A 316 27.02 -30.27 0.88
CA LEU A 316 26.77 -31.45 0.05
C LEU A 316 26.07 -32.53 0.89
N LEU A 317 24.78 -32.78 0.61
CA LEU A 317 24.10 -34.02 0.98
C LEU A 317 24.17 -34.99 -0.20
N LEU A 318 24.99 -36.03 -0.03
CA LEU A 318 25.05 -37.22 -0.87
C LEU A 318 23.84 -38.12 -0.58
N TYR A 319 23.00 -38.40 -1.58
CA TYR A 319 22.21 -39.64 -1.62
C TYR A 319 22.10 -40.16 -3.07
N TRP A 320 22.77 -41.31 -3.26
CA TRP A 320 22.73 -42.33 -4.34
C TRP A 320 23.17 -41.94 -5.74
#